data_AF-K0X009-F1
#
_entry.id   AF-K0X009-F1
#
_cell.length_a   1.000
_cell.length_b   1.000
_cell.length_c   1.000
_cell.angle_alpha   90.00
_cell.angle_beta   90.00
_cell.angle_gamma   90.00
#
_symmetry.space_group_name_H-M   'P 1'
#
loop_
_entity.id
_entity.type
_entity.pdbx_description
1 polymer ?
#
loop_
_entity_poly.entity_id
_entity_poly.type
_entity_poly.pdbx_seq_one_letter_code
_entity_poly.pdbx_strand_id
1 'polypeptide(L)'
;MQQQLNKLLISYKSHVAKVELSDSIEQFNIKLYHTAGNEISLNQLNAASKQIFIQVLLKVLRNLGDYNPPVMIDTVMGVLDNESRDALMEEYFPQLAEQTILLCTTSEIRTDSDYIKLEPFISKTYTLHRNVEAQNTTVEDGYFGLTLNQ
;
A
#
# COMPACT_ATOMS: atom_id res chain seq x y z
N MET A 1 5.28 -11.32 8.02
CA MET A 1 4.23 -10.40 8.53
C MET A 1 4.75 -9.44 9.61
N GLN A 2 5.21 -9.95 10.77
CA GLN A 2 5.71 -9.11 11.89
C GLN A 2 6.72 -8.03 11.46
N GLN A 3 7.77 -8.40 10.71
CA GLN A 3 8.78 -7.45 10.24
C GLN A 3 8.19 -6.32 9.39
N GLN A 4 7.21 -6.62 8.52
CA GLN A 4 6.56 -5.59 7.70
C GLN A 4 5.63 -4.69 8.52
N LEU A 5 4.89 -5.23 9.48
CA LEU A 5 4.11 -4.40 10.40
C LEU A 5 5.02 -3.47 11.22
N ASN A 6 6.17 -3.95 11.67
CA ASN A 6 7.15 -3.11 12.39
C ASN A 6 7.73 -1.97 11.55
N LYS A 7 7.65 -2.04 10.21
CA LYS A 7 8.03 -0.95 9.31
C LYS A 7 6.85 -0.04 8.97
N LEU A 8 5.71 -0.63 8.62
CA LEU A 8 4.59 0.05 7.97
C LEU A 8 3.51 0.53 8.94
N LEU A 9 3.27 -0.18 10.05
CA LEU A 9 2.26 0.18 11.05
C LEU A 9 2.81 1.25 11.99
N ILE A 10 2.79 2.51 11.54
CA ILE A 10 3.45 3.65 12.21
C ILE A 10 3.13 3.75 13.71
N SER A 11 1.84 3.58 14.08
CA SER A 11 1.37 3.64 15.47
C SER A 11 1.99 2.60 16.41
N TYR A 12 2.53 1.50 15.85
CA TYR A 12 3.19 0.41 16.58
C TYR A 12 4.55 0.06 15.98
N LYS A 13 5.20 1.02 15.31
CA LYS A 13 6.49 0.83 14.63
C LYS A 13 7.51 0.24 15.59
N SER A 14 8.16 -0.85 15.20
CA SER A 14 9.12 -1.60 16.03
C SER A 14 8.59 -2.20 17.35
N HIS A 15 7.28 -2.14 17.61
CA HIS A 15 6.66 -2.62 18.84
C HIS A 15 5.78 -3.87 18.65
N VAL A 16 5.71 -4.42 17.44
CA VAL A 16 5.02 -5.69 17.17
C VAL A 16 5.97 -6.86 17.45
N ALA A 17 5.73 -7.57 18.55
CA ALA A 17 6.54 -8.72 18.96
C ALA A 17 6.18 -10.00 18.20
N LYS A 18 4.88 -10.26 18.01
CA LYS A 18 4.38 -11.49 17.39
C LYS A 18 3.07 -11.22 16.66
N VAL A 19 2.86 -11.97 15.57
CA VAL A 19 1.56 -12.09 14.91
C VAL A 19 1.17 -13.56 14.93
N GLU A 20 -0.02 -13.87 15.44
CA GLU A 20 -0.61 -15.21 15.42
C GLU A 20 -1.77 -15.23 14.43
N LEU A 21 -1.80 -16.27 13.62
CA LEU A 21 -2.89 -16.61 12.71
C LEU A 21 -3.50 -17.91 13.20
N SER A 22 -4.83 -18.00 13.26
CA SER A 22 -5.52 -19.24 13.62
C SER A 22 -5.32 -20.32 12.56
N ASP A 23 -5.21 -21.57 12.98
CA ASP A 23 -5.02 -22.73 12.09
C ASP A 23 -6.29 -23.15 11.34
N SER A 24 -7.47 -22.73 11.82
CA SER A 24 -8.76 -23.06 11.19
C SER A 24 -9.27 -21.92 10.31
N ILE A 25 -9.63 -22.25 9.07
CA ILE A 25 -10.28 -21.34 8.12
C ILE A 25 -11.68 -20.95 8.60
N GLU A 26 -12.39 -21.86 9.29
CA GLU A 26 -13.75 -21.61 9.79
C GLU A 26 -13.78 -20.60 10.97
N GLN A 27 -12.64 -20.43 11.65
CA GLN A 27 -12.47 -19.52 12.78
C GLN A 27 -11.28 -18.60 12.58
N PHE A 28 -11.14 -18.07 11.36
CA PHE A 28 -10.00 -17.22 11.02
C PHE A 28 -9.90 -16.01 11.96
N ASN A 29 -8.84 -15.96 12.76
CA ASN A 29 -8.54 -14.88 13.69
C ASN A 29 -7.05 -14.51 13.58
N ILE A 30 -6.77 -13.22 13.69
CA ILE A 30 -5.41 -12.68 13.72
C ILE A 30 -5.21 -11.94 15.03
N LYS A 31 -4.19 -12.33 15.79
CA LYS A 31 -3.78 -11.63 17.02
C LYS A 31 -2.42 -11.00 16.87
N LEU A 32 -2.29 -9.77 17.34
CA LEU A 32 -1.03 -9.03 17.35
C LEU A 32 -0.61 -8.85 18.80
N TYR A 33 0.67 -9.04 19.09
CA TYR A 33 1.23 -8.88 20.42
C TYR A 33 2.26 -7.77 20.44
N HIS A 34 2.13 -6.88 21.41
CA HIS A 34 3.09 -5.82 21.68
C HIS A 34 4.36 -6.38 22.35
N THR A 35 5.48 -5.68 22.24
CA THR A 35 6.76 -6.03 22.91
C THR A 35 6.66 -6.05 24.44
N ALA A 36 5.65 -5.39 25.01
CA ALA A 36 5.34 -5.46 26.44
C ALA A 36 4.49 -6.69 26.84
N GLY A 37 4.14 -7.57 25.89
CA GLY A 37 3.42 -8.83 26.11
C GLY A 37 1.90 -8.75 26.05
N ASN A 38 1.30 -7.56 25.96
CA ASN A 38 -0.14 -7.39 25.81
C ASN A 38 -0.60 -7.52 24.34
N GLU A 39 -1.85 -7.93 24.15
CA GLU A 39 -2.48 -7.99 22.82
C GLU A 39 -2.79 -6.58 22.29
N ILE A 40 -2.49 -6.33 21.02
CA ILE A 40 -2.89 -5.13 20.29
C ILE A 40 -4.24 -5.43 19.64
N SER A 41 -5.29 -4.75 20.12
CA SER A 41 -6.64 -4.94 19.57
C SER A 41 -6.75 -4.32 18.17
N LEU A 42 -6.96 -5.17 17.17
CA LEU A 42 -7.20 -4.73 15.78
C LEU A 42 -8.43 -3.81 15.65
N ASN A 43 -9.44 -4.00 16.51
CA ASN A 43 -10.65 -3.18 16.51
C ASN A 43 -10.38 -1.73 16.95
N GLN A 44 -9.39 -1.52 17.82
CA GLN A 44 -8.99 -0.22 18.35
C GLN A 44 -8.05 0.54 17.41
N LEU A 45 -7.55 -0.09 16.34
CA LEU A 45 -6.78 0.59 15.32
C LEU A 45 -7.64 1.67 14.63
N ASN A 46 -7.04 2.83 14.37
CA ASN A 46 -7.65 3.86 13.55
C ASN A 46 -7.76 3.41 12.07
N ALA A 47 -8.48 4.18 11.25
CA ALA A 47 -8.71 3.82 9.85
C ALA A 47 -7.40 3.62 9.06
N ALA A 48 -6.43 4.52 9.24
CA ALA A 48 -5.09 4.42 8.63
C ALA A 48 -4.40 3.09 8.97
N SER A 49 -4.32 2.78 10.27
CA SER A 49 -3.66 1.59 10.79
C SER A 49 -4.34 0.31 10.32
N LYS A 50 -5.68 0.29 10.25
CA LYS A 50 -6.45 -0.83 9.69
C LYS A 50 -6.11 -1.05 8.21
N GLN A 51 -6.03 0.03 7.43
CA GLN A 51 -5.67 -0.07 6.02
C GLN A 51 -4.26 -0.61 5.83
N ILE A 52 -3.27 -0.11 6.58
CA ILE A 52 -1.90 -0.64 6.55
C ILE A 52 -1.88 -2.12 6.91
N PHE A 53 -2.59 -2.51 7.97
CA PHE A 53 -2.66 -3.90 8.40
C PHE A 53 -3.20 -4.81 7.29
N ILE A 54 -4.31 -4.43 6.65
CA ILE A 54 -4.90 -5.20 5.54
C ILE A 54 -3.92 -5.31 4.37
N GLN A 55 -3.22 -4.22 4.01
CA GLN A 55 -2.22 -4.23 2.95
C GLN A 55 -1.08 -5.22 3.24
N VAL A 56 -0.54 -5.21 4.46
CA VAL A 56 0.49 -6.18 4.87
C VAL A 56 -0.03 -7.61 4.85
N LEU A 57 -1.27 -7.83 5.31
CA LEU A 57 -1.90 -9.15 5.28
C LEU A 57 -2.02 -9.67 3.84
N LEU A 58 -2.57 -8.86 2.92
CA LEU A 58 -2.72 -9.23 1.51
C LEU A 58 -1.38 -9.54 0.84
N LYS A 59 -0.34 -8.73 1.12
CA LYS A 59 1.02 -8.97 0.63
C LYS A 59 1.60 -10.28 1.15
N VAL A 60 1.38 -10.61 2.43
CA VAL A 60 1.82 -11.89 3.00
C VAL A 60 1.08 -13.07 2.37
N LEU A 61 -0.24 -12.99 2.25
CA LEU A 61 -1.05 -14.05 1.62
C LEU A 61 -0.62 -14.31 0.18
N ARG A 62 -0.36 -13.24 -0.58
CA ARG A 62 0.18 -13.31 -1.94
C ARG A 62 1.51 -14.06 -1.97
N ASN A 63 2.44 -13.71 -1.09
CA ASN A 63 3.77 -14.31 -1.06
C ASN A 63 3.79 -15.79 -0.60
N LEU A 64 2.68 -16.27 -0.03
CA LEU A 64 2.50 -17.69 0.31
C LEU A 64 1.90 -18.51 -0.85
N GLY A 65 1.37 -17.86 -1.88
CA GLY A 65 0.85 -18.55 -3.06
C GLY A 65 1.95 -18.88 -4.06
N ASP A 66 1.78 -19.98 -4.80
CA ASP A 66 2.70 -20.40 -5.88
C ASP A 66 2.52 -19.62 -7.20
N TYR A 67 1.66 -18.61 -7.19
CA TYR A 67 1.31 -17.81 -8.37
C TYR A 67 1.65 -16.34 -8.14
N ASN A 68 2.35 -15.73 -9.11
CA ASN A 68 2.91 -14.38 -8.99
C ASN A 68 2.32 -13.40 -10.03
N PRO A 69 1.00 -13.14 -10.04
CA PRO A 69 0.38 -12.25 -11.01
C PRO A 69 0.79 -10.79 -10.77
N PRO A 70 0.63 -9.92 -11.79
CA PRO A 70 0.67 -8.48 -11.57
C PRO A 70 -0.41 -8.07 -10.57
N VAL A 71 -0.06 -7.12 -9.71
CA VAL A 71 -0.99 -6.57 -8.72
C VAL A 71 -1.49 -5.22 -9.21
N MET A 72 -2.81 -5.09 -9.33
CA MET A 72 -3.46 -3.81 -9.63
C MET A 72 -4.02 -3.24 -8.33
N ILE A 73 -3.64 -2.01 -8.00
CA ILE A 73 -4.16 -1.30 -6.83
C ILE A 73 -4.94 -0.08 -7.32
N ASP A 74 -6.21 -0.05 -6.95
CA ASP A 74 -7.02 1.17 -6.98
C ASP A 74 -6.80 1.91 -5.66
N THR A 75 -6.01 2.99 -5.69
CA THR A 75 -5.37 3.52 -4.48
C THR A 75 -6.30 4.43 -3.70
N VAL A 76 -6.95 3.94 -2.64
CA VAL A 76 -7.66 4.83 -1.70
C VAL A 76 -6.68 5.33 -0.64
N MET A 77 -6.15 6.54 -0.77
CA MET A 77 -5.13 7.08 0.15
C MET A 77 -5.68 8.07 1.19
N GLY A 78 -6.99 8.34 1.18
CA GLY A 78 -7.62 9.45 1.90
C GLY A 78 -7.68 9.34 3.42
N VAL A 79 -7.41 8.16 4.00
CA VAL A 79 -7.42 7.95 5.46
C VAL A 79 -6.02 7.92 6.09
N LEU A 80 -4.97 8.03 5.28
CA LEU A 80 -3.57 7.90 5.71
C LEU A 80 -2.94 9.27 6.00
N ASP A 81 -2.22 9.38 7.11
CA ASP A 81 -1.37 10.53 7.42
C ASP A 81 -0.07 10.51 6.59
N ASN A 82 0.69 11.61 6.62
CA ASN A 82 1.91 11.74 5.80
C ASN A 82 2.94 10.65 6.11
N GLU A 83 3.16 10.29 7.37
CA GLU A 83 4.13 9.25 7.74
C GLU A 83 3.73 7.86 7.21
N SER A 84 2.44 7.52 7.27
CA SER A 84 1.94 6.27 6.72
C SER A 84 2.02 6.25 5.19
N ARG A 85 1.77 7.39 4.54
CA ARG A 85 1.91 7.55 3.08
C ARG A 85 3.37 7.32 2.66
N ASP A 86 4.31 7.93 3.36
CA ASP A 86 5.75 7.78 3.11
C ASP A 86 6.18 6.32 3.17
N ALA A 87 5.74 5.61 4.22
CA ALA A 87 6.01 4.19 4.36
C ALA A 87 5.41 3.35 3.21
N LEU A 88 4.25 3.73 2.67
CA LEU A 88 3.69 3.04 1.51
C LEU A 88 4.50 3.27 0.23
N MET A 89 4.92 4.52 -0.01
CA MET A 89 5.71 4.87 -1.21
C MET A 89 7.10 4.24 -1.20
N GLU A 90 7.76 4.25 -0.04
CA GLU A 90 9.17 3.86 0.05
C GLU A 90 9.35 2.37 0.33
N GLU A 91 8.43 1.73 1.07
CA GLU A 91 8.61 0.35 1.55
C GLU A 91 7.56 -0.63 1.02
N TYR A 92 6.31 -0.21 0.87
CA TYR A 92 5.23 -1.14 0.50
C TYR A 92 5.14 -1.36 -1.01
N PHE A 93 4.82 -0.32 -1.79
CA PHE A 93 4.56 -0.43 -3.23
C PHE A 93 5.77 -0.96 -4.03
N PRO A 94 7.01 -0.47 -3.80
CA PRO A 94 8.17 -0.96 -4.54
C PRO A 94 8.45 -2.45 -4.35
N GLN A 95 7.97 -3.02 -3.24
CA GLN A 95 8.23 -4.41 -2.85
C GLN A 95 6.97 -5.27 -2.91
N LEU A 96 5.84 -4.77 -3.43
CA LEU A 96 4.54 -5.44 -3.34
C LEU A 96 4.48 -6.69 -4.21
N ALA A 97 4.97 -6.57 -5.44
CA ALA A 97 4.96 -7.60 -6.47
C ALA A 97 6.04 -7.28 -7.51
N GLU A 98 6.40 -8.25 -8.35
CA GLU A 98 7.29 -8.02 -9.50
C GLU A 98 6.73 -6.97 -10.47
N GLN A 99 5.41 -6.99 -10.69
CA GLN A 99 4.72 -5.96 -11.45
C GLN A 99 3.54 -5.42 -10.62
N THR A 100 3.56 -4.11 -10.39
CA THR A 100 2.49 -3.39 -9.71
C THR A 100 1.97 -2.30 -10.64
N ILE A 101 0.64 -2.22 -10.79
CA ILE A 101 -0.05 -1.17 -11.55
C ILE A 101 -0.86 -0.36 -10.53
N LEU A 102 -0.49 0.92 -10.38
CA LEU A 102 -1.21 1.85 -9.50
C LEU A 102 -2.19 2.66 -10.34
N LEU A 103 -3.48 2.56 -10.00
CA LEU A 103 -4.54 3.40 -10.52
C LEU A 103 -4.82 4.45 -9.46
N CYS A 104 -4.56 5.72 -9.80
CA CYS A 104 -4.58 6.81 -8.83
C CYS A 104 -4.94 8.14 -9.49
N THR A 105 -5.38 9.06 -8.65
CA THR A 105 -5.52 10.49 -8.96
C THR A 105 -4.39 11.31 -8.32
N THR A 106 -4.26 12.59 -8.70
CA THR A 106 -3.25 13.49 -8.13
C THR A 106 -3.47 13.80 -6.63
N SER A 107 -4.67 13.58 -6.11
CA SER A 107 -4.94 13.68 -4.67
C SER A 107 -4.48 12.43 -3.89
N GLU A 108 -4.35 11.30 -4.57
CA GLU A 108 -3.93 10.03 -3.98
C GLU A 108 -2.42 9.82 -4.08
N ILE A 109 -1.80 10.14 -5.22
CA ILE A 109 -0.34 10.18 -5.38
C ILE A 109 0.03 11.61 -5.79
N ARG A 110 0.47 12.41 -4.82
CA ARG A 110 0.73 13.84 -5.03
C ARG A 110 2.03 14.02 -5.82
N THR A 111 1.98 14.88 -6.84
CA THR A 111 3.11 15.14 -7.76
C THR A 111 4.31 15.79 -7.06
N ASP A 112 4.06 16.59 -6.02
CA ASP A 112 5.06 17.36 -5.28
C ASP A 112 5.66 16.62 -4.07
N SER A 113 5.14 15.43 -3.72
CA SER A 113 5.63 14.66 -2.58
C SER A 113 5.74 13.15 -2.82
N ASP A 114 4.61 12.49 -3.15
CA ASP A 114 4.54 11.03 -3.13
C ASP A 114 5.15 10.44 -4.41
N TYR A 115 4.92 11.10 -5.55
CA TYR A 115 5.48 10.70 -6.84
C TYR A 115 7.01 10.63 -6.80
N ILE A 116 7.66 11.66 -6.24
CA ILE A 116 9.12 11.76 -6.15
C ILE A 116 9.73 10.55 -5.43
N LYS A 117 9.03 10.03 -4.42
CA LYS A 117 9.47 8.87 -3.64
C LYS A 117 9.29 7.55 -4.38
N LEU A 118 8.26 7.47 -5.22
CA LEU A 118 8.00 6.30 -6.06
C LEU A 118 8.85 6.27 -7.32
N GLU A 119 9.20 7.43 -7.88
CA GLU A 119 9.86 7.61 -9.17
C GLU A 119 11.02 6.63 -9.41
N PRO A 120 11.95 6.39 -8.46
CA PRO A 120 13.07 5.48 -8.67
C PRO A 120 12.67 4.02 -8.96
N PHE A 121 11.43 3.65 -8.65
CA PHE A 121 10.88 2.31 -8.80
C PHE A 121 9.86 2.20 -9.95
N ILE A 122 9.54 3.32 -10.61
CA ILE A 122 8.55 3.35 -11.68
C ILE A 122 9.21 2.99 -13.01
N SER A 123 8.63 2.02 -13.72
CA SER A 123 9.07 1.70 -15.09
C SER A 123 8.37 2.55 -16.15
N LYS A 124 7.08 2.87 -15.95
CA LYS A 124 6.25 3.63 -16.89
C LYS A 124 5.15 4.39 -16.15
N THR A 125 4.75 5.53 -16.72
CA THR A 125 3.65 6.37 -16.24
C THR A 125 2.75 6.76 -17.39
N TYR A 126 1.45 6.78 -17.13
CA TYR A 126 0.44 7.21 -18.10
C TYR A 126 -0.57 8.12 -17.43
N THR A 127 -1.05 9.12 -18.16
CA THR A 127 -2.13 10.01 -17.75
C THR A 127 -3.32 9.81 -18.66
N LEU A 128 -4.50 9.59 -18.07
CA LEU A 128 -5.76 9.42 -18.80
C LEU A 128 -6.54 10.72 -18.81
N HIS A 129 -6.82 11.25 -20.00
CA HIS A 129 -7.58 12.49 -20.20
C HIS A 129 -8.99 12.19 -20.68
N ARG A 130 -9.97 12.40 -19.81
CA ARG A 130 -11.39 12.24 -20.16
C ARG A 130 -11.92 13.51 -20.82
N ASN A 131 -12.31 13.41 -22.09
CA ASN A 131 -13.12 14.42 -22.75
C ASN A 131 -14.61 14.11 -22.55
N VAL A 132 -15.30 14.94 -21.77
CA VAL A 132 -16.72 14.76 -21.46
C VAL A 132 -17.61 15.12 -22.65
N GLU A 133 -17.26 16.14 -23.43
CA GLU A 133 -18.06 16.56 -24.59
C GLU A 133 -17.98 15.52 -25.72
N ALA A 134 -16.78 15.05 -26.03
CA ALA A 134 -16.54 14.04 -27.07
C ALA A 134 -16.77 12.60 -26.59
N GLN A 135 -17.10 12.40 -25.31
CA GLN A 135 -17.32 11.09 -24.67
C GLN A 135 -16.19 10.07 -24.93
N ASN A 136 -14.94 10.53 -24.92
CA ASN A 136 -13.77 9.66 -25.14
C ASN A 136 -12.68 9.90 -24.09
N THR A 137 -11.76 8.94 -23.99
CA THR A 137 -10.57 9.04 -23.15
C THR A 137 -9.35 8.87 -24.03
N THR A 138 -8.38 9.77 -23.86
CA THR A 138 -7.06 9.68 -24.50
C THR A 138 -5.99 9.38 -23.47
N VAL A 139 -4.88 8.81 -23.92
CA VAL A 139 -3.75 8.42 -23.07
C VAL A 139 -2.54 9.27 -23.46
N GLU A 140 -1.88 9.83 -22.46
CA GLU A 140 -0.61 10.55 -22.60
C GLU A 140 0.48 9.85 -21.80
N ASP A 141 1.70 9.81 -22.33
CA ASP A 141 2.88 9.34 -21.59
C ASP A 141 3.28 10.37 -20.52
N GLY A 142 3.67 9.88 -19.34
CA GLY A 142 4.03 10.75 -18.21
C GLY A 142 2.97 10.74 -17.10
N TYR A 143 3.31 11.37 -15.98
CA TYR A 143 2.45 11.49 -14.80
C TYR A 143 2.03 12.95 -14.60
N PHE A 144 0.87 13.33 -15.12
CA PHE A 144 0.31 14.69 -15.03
C PHE A 144 1.31 15.79 -15.45
N GLY A 145 1.99 15.59 -16.58
CA GLY A 145 3.01 16.50 -17.12
C GLY A 145 4.44 16.24 -16.65
N LEU A 146 4.65 15.32 -15.69
CA LEU A 146 5.98 14.87 -15.28
C LEU A 146 6.48 13.76 -16.19
N THR A 147 7.74 13.85 -16.61
CA THR A 147 8.43 12.78 -17.34
C THR A 147 9.32 12.02 -16.38
N LEU A 148 9.29 10.69 -16.48
CA LEU A 148 10.06 9.79 -15.64
C LEU A 148 11.58 9.97 -15.85
N ASN A 149 12.34 10.09 -14.75
CA ASN A 149 13.81 10.20 -14.71
C ASN A 149 14.39 11.44 -15.41
N GLN A 150 13.79 12.61 -15.20
CA GLN A 150 14.39 13.90 -15.64
C GLN A 150 15.45 14.43 -14.67
#